data_AF-A0A4D4L0Z3-F1
#
_entry.id   AF-A0A4D4L0Z3-F1
#
_cell.length_a   1.000
_cell.length_b   1.000
_cell.length_c   1.000
_cell.angle_alpha   90.00
_cell.angle_beta   90.00
_cell.angle_gamma   90.00
#
_symmetry.space_group_name_H-M   'P 1'
#
loop_
_entity.id
_entity.type
_entity.pdbx_description
1 polymer ?
#
loop_
_entity_poly.entity_id
_entity_poly.type
_entity_poly.pdbx_seq_one_letter_code
_entity_poly.pdbx_strand_id
1 'polypeptide(L)'
;MQIADELRRSGRRVFLSVGPHDRPARQYRGRDFCWWLGVLGRWDAETPPQGAEHVTIAVSGARGGHTVDFRALAADGIELVGLTASYDDGVLRFAPDLATNIALGDAKYLELLRAADAYVERNGLDLPEEPAAHVLGPDPEGVADPRLELDLAGAGVTSIVWATGFATDYSWLEVDAFDEHGRPDQRRGVSSEPGVYFLGLPWLSRRGSSFIWGVWHDARYVADHIATQRGYLAYGTGDRPGAAPTAWKN
;
A
#
# COMPACT_ATOMS: atom_id res chain seq x y z
N MET A 1 -6.78 1.69 12.07
CA MET A 1 -6.00 2.46 13.06
C MET A 1 -6.61 3.81 13.38
N GLN A 2 -6.57 4.80 12.47
CA GLN A 2 -7.06 6.16 12.77
C GLN A 2 -8.55 6.20 13.16
N ILE A 3 -9.42 5.51 12.42
CA ILE A 3 -10.85 5.43 12.74
C ILE A 3 -11.07 4.85 14.15
N ALA A 4 -10.31 3.83 14.53
CA ALA A 4 -10.43 3.21 15.86
C ALA A 4 -10.01 4.17 16.98
N ASP A 5 -8.91 4.91 16.79
CA ASP A 5 -8.46 5.96 17.71
C ASP A 5 -9.50 7.09 17.87
N GLU A 6 -10.07 7.57 16.76
CA GLU A 6 -11.10 8.62 16.78
C GLU A 6 -12.40 8.14 17.45
N LEU A 7 -12.86 6.92 17.14
CA LEU A 7 -14.02 6.32 17.81
C LEU A 7 -13.79 6.17 19.31
N ARG A 8 -12.62 5.68 19.72
CA ARG A 8 -12.27 5.57 21.15
C ARG A 8 -12.28 6.94 21.82
N ARG A 9 -11.68 7.96 21.20
CA ARG A 9 -11.64 9.33 21.74
C ARG A 9 -13.03 9.96 21.86
N SER A 10 -13.99 9.53 21.03
CA SER A 10 -15.40 9.93 21.15
C SER A 10 -16.14 9.25 22.32
N GLY A 11 -15.46 8.43 23.12
CA GLY A 11 -16.04 7.74 24.29
C GLY A 11 -16.64 6.37 23.97
N ARG A 12 -16.40 5.81 22.78
CA ARG A 12 -16.87 4.47 22.41
C ARG A 12 -15.89 3.41 22.90
N ARG A 13 -16.40 2.28 23.37
CA ARG A 13 -15.62 1.04 23.47
C ARG A 13 -15.32 0.54 22.06
N VAL A 14 -14.07 0.22 21.77
CA VAL A 14 -13.63 -0.17 20.42
C VAL A 14 -12.87 -1.48 20.48
N PHE A 15 -13.28 -2.42 19.62
CA PHE A 15 -12.50 -3.60 19.27
C PHE A 15 -11.85 -3.36 17.92
N LEU A 16 -10.58 -3.72 17.77
CA LEU A 16 -9.84 -3.56 16.53
C LEU A 16 -9.25 -4.91 16.11
N SER A 17 -9.73 -5.44 14.99
CA SER A 17 -9.13 -6.61 14.35
C SER A 17 -7.83 -6.23 13.66
N VAL A 18 -6.75 -6.93 14.01
CA VAL A 18 -5.38 -6.67 13.55
C VAL A 18 -4.93 -7.80 12.63
N GLY A 19 -4.88 -7.51 11.34
CA GLY A 19 -4.26 -8.39 10.34
C GLY A 19 -2.78 -8.08 10.09
N PRO A 20 -2.15 -8.79 9.14
CA PRO A 20 -0.77 -8.53 8.72
C PRO A 20 -0.57 -7.09 8.25
N HIS A 21 0.48 -6.43 8.74
CA HIS A 21 0.77 -5.04 8.42
C HIS A 21 2.25 -4.70 8.59
N ASP A 22 2.68 -3.67 7.87
CA ASP A 22 3.89 -2.90 8.18
C ASP A 22 3.50 -1.70 9.05
N ARG A 23 4.31 -1.32 10.04
CA ARG A 23 4.09 -0.09 10.85
C ARG A 23 5.30 0.85 10.83
N PRO A 24 5.64 1.45 9.68
CA PRO A 24 6.83 2.28 9.59
C PRO A 24 6.75 3.52 10.49
N ALA A 25 7.90 4.04 10.88
CA ALA A 25 7.98 5.32 11.57
C ALA A 25 7.40 6.42 10.68
N ARG A 26 6.51 7.26 11.21
CA ARG A 26 6.00 8.41 10.44
C ARG A 26 7.11 9.42 10.17
N GLN A 27 7.96 9.62 11.17
CA GLN A 27 9.20 10.40 11.12
C GLN A 27 10.27 9.67 11.92
N TYR A 28 11.53 9.83 11.52
CA TYR A 28 12.70 9.36 12.25
C TYR A 28 13.90 10.26 11.93
N ARG A 29 14.66 10.67 12.94
CA ARG A 29 15.81 11.59 12.87
C ARG A 29 15.48 12.87 12.10
N GLY A 30 14.31 13.45 12.39
CA GLY A 30 13.82 14.67 11.75
C GLY A 30 13.51 14.55 10.24
N ARG A 31 13.33 13.33 9.72
CA ARG A 31 12.94 13.08 8.32
C ARG A 31 11.70 12.20 8.26
N ASP A 32 10.83 12.48 7.29
CA ASP A 32 9.62 11.71 7.11
C ASP A 32 9.87 10.35 6.45
N PHE A 33 8.89 9.45 6.61
CA PHE A 33 8.94 8.12 6.03
C PHE A 33 9.19 8.09 4.51
N CYS A 34 8.55 8.99 3.75
CA CYS A 34 8.69 9.01 2.30
C CYS A 34 10.10 9.44 1.90
N TRP A 35 10.73 10.36 2.64
CA TRP A 35 12.13 10.72 2.45
C TRP A 35 13.05 9.51 2.69
N TRP A 36 12.87 8.78 3.79
CA TRP A 36 13.65 7.57 4.09
C TRP A 36 13.50 6.50 3.01
N LEU A 37 12.28 6.24 2.55
CA LEU A 37 12.05 5.30 1.45
C LEU A 37 12.74 5.76 0.15
N GLY A 38 12.85 7.06 -0.10
CA GLY A 38 13.55 7.62 -1.25
C GLY A 38 15.06 7.40 -1.18
N VAL A 39 15.70 7.86 -0.10
CA VAL A 39 17.17 7.76 0.02
C VAL A 39 17.68 6.33 0.16
N LEU A 40 16.84 5.43 0.69
CA LEU A 40 17.12 4.00 0.77
C LEU A 40 16.77 3.24 -0.53
N GLY A 41 16.31 3.93 -1.58
CA GLY A 41 15.95 3.33 -2.87
C GLY A 41 14.74 2.40 -2.82
N ARG A 42 13.96 2.44 -1.73
CA ARG A 42 12.83 1.52 -1.51
C ARG A 42 11.61 1.89 -2.38
N TRP A 43 11.47 3.13 -2.81
CA TRP A 43 10.41 3.54 -3.75
C TRP A 43 10.61 2.99 -5.17
N ASP A 44 11.86 2.82 -5.58
CA ASP A 44 12.25 2.41 -6.93
C ASP A 44 12.42 0.90 -7.08
N ALA A 45 12.10 0.13 -6.04
CA ALA A 45 12.10 -1.33 -6.12
C ALA A 45 11.10 -1.80 -7.20
N GLU A 46 11.59 -2.55 -8.19
CA GLU A 46 10.80 -2.99 -9.36
C GLU A 46 10.01 -4.28 -9.11
N THR A 47 10.53 -5.17 -8.27
CA THR A 47 9.90 -6.47 -7.98
C THR A 47 9.28 -6.46 -6.58
N PRO A 48 7.97 -6.75 -6.43
CA PRO A 48 7.41 -6.99 -5.11
C PRO A 48 8.10 -8.21 -4.49
N PRO A 49 8.51 -8.17 -3.21
CA PRO A 49 8.82 -9.39 -2.48
C PRO A 49 7.65 -10.37 -2.59
N GLN A 50 7.92 -11.67 -2.67
CA GLN A 50 6.87 -12.70 -2.78
C GLN A 50 5.82 -12.50 -1.66
N GLY A 51 4.54 -12.36 -2.04
CA GLY A 51 3.44 -12.13 -1.11
C GLY A 51 3.27 -10.68 -0.61
N ALA A 52 4.11 -9.73 -1.06
CA ALA A 52 4.03 -8.32 -0.69
C ALA A 52 3.17 -7.46 -1.63
N GLU A 53 2.37 -8.09 -2.50
CA GLU A 53 1.47 -7.40 -3.43
C GLU A 53 0.41 -6.57 -2.69
N HIS A 54 0.09 -6.92 -1.44
CA HIS A 54 -0.91 -6.21 -0.64
C HIS A 54 -0.63 -6.23 0.89
N VAL A 55 0.56 -5.81 1.33
CA VAL A 55 0.79 -5.58 2.78
C VAL A 55 0.37 -4.16 3.15
N THR A 56 -0.59 -4.05 4.06
CA THR A 56 -1.11 -2.75 4.54
C THR A 56 -0.03 -2.02 5.34
N ILE A 57 0.17 -0.74 5.04
CA ILE A 57 1.02 0.15 5.85
C ILE A 57 0.17 0.92 6.87
N ALA A 58 0.47 0.74 8.16
CA ALA A 58 -0.16 1.48 9.24
C ALA A 58 0.54 2.84 9.43
N VAL A 59 0.03 3.87 8.76
CA VAL A 59 0.54 5.25 8.86
C VAL A 59 -0.60 6.19 9.20
N SER A 60 -0.31 7.23 9.99
CA SER A 60 -1.27 8.28 10.32
C SER A 60 -0.82 9.63 9.78
N GLY A 61 -1.74 10.31 9.08
CA GLY A 61 -1.63 11.72 8.71
C GLY A 61 -2.37 12.65 9.69
N ALA A 62 -3.17 12.10 10.60
CA ALA A 62 -3.96 12.90 11.53
C ALA A 62 -3.06 13.68 12.49
N ARG A 63 -3.49 14.91 12.81
CA ARG A 63 -2.86 15.78 13.83
C ARG A 63 -1.37 16.05 13.54
N GLY A 64 -1.03 16.30 12.27
CA GLY A 64 0.36 16.51 11.82
C GLY A 64 1.13 15.22 11.54
N GLY A 65 0.51 14.07 11.76
CA GLY A 65 1.08 12.74 11.56
C GLY A 65 1.88 12.25 12.76
N HIS A 66 1.72 10.97 13.08
CA HIS A 66 2.44 10.30 14.16
C HIS A 66 2.70 8.85 13.77
N THR A 67 3.73 8.27 14.38
CA THR A 67 4.02 6.83 14.25
C THR A 67 2.89 6.05 14.91
N VAL A 68 2.32 5.11 14.18
CA VAL A 68 1.29 4.23 14.70
C VAL A 68 1.95 3.10 15.48
N ASP A 69 1.53 2.94 16.74
CA ASP A 69 1.91 1.82 17.59
C ASP A 69 0.64 1.16 18.16
N PHE A 70 0.49 -0.14 17.91
CA PHE A 70 -0.65 -0.91 18.39
C PHE A 70 -0.62 -1.05 19.92
N ARG A 71 0.56 -1.07 20.54
CA ARG A 71 0.68 -1.09 22.00
C ARG A 71 0.14 0.19 22.61
N ALA A 72 0.45 1.33 21.99
CA ALA A 72 -0.10 2.62 22.41
C ALA A 72 -1.62 2.67 22.25
N LEU A 73 -2.18 2.13 21.15
CA LEU A 73 -3.64 2.03 20.98
C LEU A 73 -4.29 1.18 22.08
N ALA A 74 -3.67 0.06 22.44
CA ALA A 74 -4.15 -0.80 23.51
C ALA A 74 -4.06 -0.13 24.88
N ALA A 75 -2.96 0.57 25.17
CA ALA A 75 -2.79 1.37 26.38
C ALA A 75 -3.82 2.50 26.48
N ASP A 76 -4.25 3.05 25.32
CA ASP A 76 -5.36 3.98 25.22
C ASP A 76 -6.74 3.30 25.35
N GLY A 77 -6.83 1.99 25.59
CA GLY A 77 -8.09 1.29 25.86
C GLY A 77 -8.83 0.81 24.62
N ILE A 78 -8.15 0.67 23.47
CA ILE A 78 -8.67 -0.10 22.34
C ILE A 78 -8.37 -1.58 22.58
N GLU A 79 -9.40 -2.44 22.50
CA GLU A 79 -9.23 -3.88 22.65
C GLU A 79 -8.76 -4.47 21.32
N LEU A 80 -7.51 -4.92 21.25
CA LEU A 80 -6.96 -5.55 20.05
C LEU A 80 -7.36 -7.02 20.01
N VAL A 81 -7.83 -7.47 18.85
CA VAL A 81 -8.13 -8.88 18.55
C VAL A 81 -7.40 -9.29 17.26
N GLY A 82 -7.23 -10.58 17.04
CA GLY A 82 -6.61 -11.11 15.82
C GLY A 82 -7.44 -10.85 14.56
N LEU A 83 -6.97 -11.36 13.42
CA LEU A 83 -7.69 -11.25 12.15
C LEU A 83 -9.07 -11.91 12.27
N THR A 84 -10.14 -11.20 11.89
CA THR A 84 -11.49 -11.80 11.85
C THR A 84 -11.52 -12.94 10.85
N ALA A 85 -11.81 -14.15 11.34
CA ALA A 85 -11.81 -15.39 10.56
C ALA A 85 -13.21 -15.79 10.11
N SER A 86 -14.20 -15.67 11.00
CA SER A 86 -15.58 -16.03 10.68
C SER A 86 -16.60 -15.32 11.57
N TYR A 87 -17.85 -15.40 11.15
CA TYR A 87 -19.03 -14.96 11.88
C TYR A 87 -20.07 -16.07 11.81
N ASP A 88 -20.67 -16.41 12.94
CA ASP A 88 -21.74 -17.40 13.03
C ASP A 88 -22.63 -17.08 14.25
N ASP A 89 -23.94 -17.06 14.05
CA ASP A 89 -24.96 -16.85 15.10
C ASP A 89 -24.65 -15.71 16.11
N GLY A 90 -24.20 -14.55 15.61
CA GLY A 90 -23.90 -13.38 16.46
C GLY A 90 -22.50 -13.35 17.07
N VAL A 91 -21.70 -14.41 16.87
CA VAL A 91 -20.34 -14.54 17.41
C VAL A 91 -19.30 -14.34 16.31
N LEU A 92 -18.38 -13.40 16.52
CA LEU A 92 -17.16 -13.29 15.71
C LEU A 92 -16.07 -14.21 16.25
N ARG A 93 -15.32 -14.85 15.34
CA ARG A 93 -14.12 -15.62 15.65
C ARG A 93 -12.89 -14.95 15.05
N PHE A 94 -11.81 -14.92 15.82
CA PHE A 94 -10.54 -14.32 15.42
C PHE A 94 -9.45 -15.38 15.32
N ALA A 95 -8.54 -15.19 14.38
CA ALA A 95 -7.33 -15.98 14.29
C ALA A 95 -6.43 -15.73 15.52
N PRO A 96 -5.65 -16.73 15.97
CA PRO A 96 -4.70 -16.58 17.07
C PRO A 96 -3.39 -15.92 16.60
N ASP A 97 -3.47 -14.85 15.81
CA ASP A 97 -2.36 -14.25 15.08
C ASP A 97 -1.97 -12.84 15.55
N LEU A 98 -2.67 -12.28 16.55
CA LEU A 98 -2.43 -10.91 17.04
C LEU A 98 -0.97 -10.67 17.47
N ALA A 99 -0.42 -11.58 18.27
CA ALA A 99 0.97 -11.52 18.74
C ALA A 99 1.96 -11.50 17.56
N THR A 100 1.74 -12.39 16.59
CA THR A 100 2.56 -12.50 15.40
C THR A 100 2.48 -11.24 14.53
N ASN A 101 1.26 -10.70 14.31
CA ASN A 101 1.07 -9.50 13.50
C ASN A 101 1.74 -8.27 14.12
N ILE A 102 1.66 -8.09 15.45
CA ILE A 102 2.36 -7.01 16.14
C ILE A 102 3.88 -7.17 16.02
N ALA A 103 4.41 -8.36 16.32
CA ALA A 103 5.85 -8.62 16.28
C ALA A 103 6.44 -8.44 14.87
N LEU A 104 5.73 -8.85 13.81
CA LEU A 104 6.15 -8.64 12.43
C LEU A 104 6.19 -7.16 12.07
N GLY A 105 5.17 -6.39 12.46
CA GLY A 105 5.14 -4.95 12.29
C GLY A 105 6.31 -4.26 12.99
N ASP A 106 6.64 -4.67 14.22
CA ASP A 106 7.78 -4.17 14.98
C ASP A 106 9.12 -4.47 14.32
N ALA A 107 9.29 -5.70 13.85
CA ALA A 107 10.50 -6.11 13.17
C ALA A 107 10.75 -5.24 11.93
N LYS A 108 9.71 -4.94 11.15
CA LYS A 108 9.79 -4.08 9.96
C LYS A 108 10.07 -2.62 10.30
N TYR A 109 9.46 -2.12 11.37
CA TYR A 109 9.76 -0.80 11.90
C TYR A 109 11.24 -0.66 12.29
N LEU A 110 11.77 -1.57 13.10
CA LEU A 110 13.17 -1.55 13.53
C LEU A 110 14.15 -1.79 12.37
N GLU A 111 13.76 -2.62 11.39
CA GLU A 111 14.54 -2.83 10.17
C GLU A 111 14.74 -1.52 9.39
N LEU A 112 13.68 -0.71 9.25
CA LEU A 112 13.77 0.59 8.62
C LEU A 112 14.68 1.55 9.42
N LEU A 113 14.54 1.59 10.75
CA LEU A 113 15.37 2.48 11.58
C LEU A 113 16.86 2.14 11.44
N ARG A 114 17.21 0.85 11.51
CA ARG A 114 18.60 0.39 11.30
C ARG A 114 19.12 0.74 9.91
N ALA A 115 18.31 0.61 8.87
CA ALA A 115 18.69 1.01 7.52
C ALA A 115 18.92 2.54 7.41
N ALA A 116 18.09 3.33 8.08
CA ALA A 116 18.25 4.78 8.16
C ALA A 116 19.55 5.15 8.91
N ASP A 117 19.85 4.52 10.05
CA ASP A 117 21.08 4.77 10.81
C ASP A 117 22.33 4.42 10.00
N ALA A 118 22.35 3.25 9.35
CA ALA A 118 23.44 2.85 8.47
C ALA A 118 23.61 3.81 7.28
N TYR A 119 22.52 4.36 6.73
CA TYR A 119 22.58 5.36 5.68
C TYR A 119 23.17 6.68 6.19
N VAL A 120 22.80 7.14 7.39
CA VAL A 120 23.35 8.35 8.00
C VAL A 120 24.86 8.22 8.20
N GLU A 121 25.31 7.12 8.79
CA GLU A 121 26.73 6.86 9.04
C GLU A 121 27.53 6.82 7.72
N ARG A 122 27.06 6.01 6.75
CA ARG A 122 27.74 5.83 5.46
C ARG A 122 27.89 7.13 4.67
N ASN A 123 26.93 8.05 4.78
CA ASN A 123 26.91 9.29 4.01
C ASN A 123 27.35 10.52 4.83
N GLY A 124 27.74 10.34 6.10
CA GLY A 124 28.20 11.43 6.96
C GLY A 124 27.15 12.52 7.18
N LEU A 125 25.87 12.15 7.34
CA LEU A 125 24.78 13.11 7.51
C LEU A 125 24.69 13.62 8.95
N ASP A 126 24.52 14.91 9.12
CA ASP A 126 24.24 15.55 10.41
C ASP A 126 22.73 15.53 10.70
N LEU A 127 22.21 14.38 11.12
CA LEU A 127 20.81 14.21 11.55
C LEU A 127 20.76 13.84 13.05
N PRO A 128 19.78 14.39 13.81
CA PRO A 128 19.69 14.15 15.25
C PRO A 128 19.52 12.66 15.56
N GLU A 129 20.12 12.19 16.65
CA GLU A 129 19.90 10.82 17.14
C GLU A 129 18.54 10.69 17.82
N GLU A 130 17.90 9.53 17.67
CA GLU A 130 16.61 9.23 18.29
C GLU A 130 16.62 7.81 18.90
N PRO A 131 17.49 7.50 19.87
CA PRO A 131 17.66 6.14 20.41
C PRO A 131 16.39 5.59 21.06
N ALA A 132 15.55 6.46 21.63
CA ALA A 132 14.26 6.08 22.19
C ALA A 132 13.31 5.45 21.16
N ALA A 133 13.47 5.75 19.87
CA ALA A 133 12.65 5.17 18.81
C ALA A 133 12.87 3.66 18.65
N HIS A 134 14.01 3.12 19.11
CA HIS A 134 14.31 1.68 19.08
C HIS A 134 13.76 0.92 20.28
N VAL A 135 13.26 1.62 21.30
CA VAL A 135 12.71 1.01 22.51
C VAL A 135 11.22 0.77 22.32
N LEU A 136 10.82 -0.50 22.26
CA LEU A 136 9.41 -0.90 22.19
C LEU A 136 8.83 -1.00 23.60
N GLY A 137 7.58 -0.58 23.76
CA GLY A 137 6.83 -0.73 25.02
C GLY A 137 6.44 -2.19 25.31
N PRO A 138 5.86 -2.45 26.50
CA PRO A 138 5.39 -3.78 26.86
C PRO A 138 4.23 -4.23 25.96
N ASP A 139 4.13 -5.54 25.73
CA ASP A 139 3.01 -6.11 25.00
C ASP A 139 1.68 -5.92 25.76
N PRO A 140 0.57 -5.63 25.06
CA PRO A 140 -0.73 -5.51 25.69
C PRO A 140 -1.23 -6.88 26.16
N GLU A 141 -2.10 -6.89 27.17
CA GLU A 141 -2.66 -8.11 27.75
C GLU A 141 -3.26 -9.06 26.69
N GLY A 142 -3.96 -8.51 25.69
CA GLY A 142 -4.54 -9.28 24.59
C GLY A 142 -3.53 -10.01 23.69
N VAL A 143 -2.22 -9.72 23.79
CA VAL A 143 -1.18 -10.52 23.13
C VAL A 143 -0.87 -11.79 23.92
N ALA A 144 -0.88 -11.72 25.26
CA ALA A 144 -0.61 -12.86 26.12
C ALA A 144 -1.83 -13.77 26.28
N ASP A 145 -3.02 -13.18 26.35
CA ASP A 145 -4.31 -13.89 26.42
C ASP A 145 -5.26 -13.35 25.35
N PRO A 146 -5.13 -13.81 24.09
CA PRO A 146 -5.92 -13.29 22.99
C PRO A 146 -7.38 -13.72 23.07
N ARG A 147 -8.28 -12.75 22.96
CA ARG A 147 -9.71 -13.04 22.73
C ARG A 147 -9.87 -13.68 21.35
N LEU A 148 -10.29 -14.94 21.33
CA LEU A 148 -10.56 -15.68 20.09
C LEU A 148 -12.03 -15.62 19.64
N GLU A 149 -12.95 -15.30 20.55
CA GLU A 149 -14.37 -15.19 20.24
C GLU A 149 -15.01 -13.96 20.89
N LEU A 150 -15.99 -13.36 20.21
CA LEU A 150 -16.75 -12.21 20.69
C LEU A 150 -18.23 -12.35 20.30
N ASP A 151 -19.08 -12.62 21.30
CA ASP A 151 -20.52 -12.39 21.18
C ASP A 151 -20.78 -10.89 21.07
N LEU A 152 -21.26 -10.45 19.90
CA LEU A 152 -21.48 -9.04 19.61
C LEU A 152 -22.56 -8.44 20.51
N ALA A 153 -23.66 -9.17 20.75
CA ALA A 153 -24.77 -8.68 21.55
C ALA A 153 -24.36 -8.61 23.03
N GLY A 154 -23.75 -9.68 23.56
CA GLY A 154 -23.23 -9.73 24.92
C GLY A 154 -22.14 -8.68 25.20
N ALA A 155 -21.33 -8.32 24.19
CA ALA A 155 -20.34 -7.26 24.29
C ALA A 155 -20.89 -5.84 24.06
N GLY A 156 -22.17 -5.69 23.70
CA GLY A 156 -22.81 -4.42 23.42
C GLY A 156 -22.35 -3.76 22.11
N VAL A 157 -21.85 -4.53 21.15
CA VAL A 157 -21.43 -4.03 19.83
C VAL A 157 -22.67 -3.73 19.01
N THR A 158 -22.84 -2.45 18.66
CA THR A 158 -24.00 -1.95 17.89
C THR A 158 -23.64 -1.52 16.46
N SER A 159 -22.35 -1.52 16.13
CA SER A 159 -21.87 -1.08 14.82
C SER A 159 -20.56 -1.79 14.47
N ILE A 160 -20.40 -2.13 13.20
CA ILE A 160 -19.16 -2.68 12.63
C ILE A 160 -18.73 -1.75 11.51
N VAL A 161 -17.45 -1.35 11.52
CA VAL A 161 -16.86 -0.54 10.46
C VAL A 161 -15.89 -1.40 9.67
N TRP A 162 -16.23 -1.69 8.42
CA TRP A 162 -15.36 -2.40 7.48
C TRP A 162 -14.38 -1.43 6.83
N ALA A 163 -13.14 -1.46 7.29
CA ALA A 163 -12.03 -0.68 6.74
C ALA A 163 -10.96 -1.61 6.14
N THR A 164 -11.40 -2.63 5.38
CA THR A 164 -10.58 -3.73 4.85
C THR A 164 -10.08 -3.52 3.42
N GLY A 165 -10.21 -2.30 2.89
CA GLY A 165 -9.75 -1.94 1.54
C GLY A 165 -10.84 -2.07 0.48
N PHE A 166 -10.42 -2.18 -0.78
CA PHE A 166 -11.27 -2.27 -1.95
C PHE A 166 -10.63 -3.20 -2.99
N ALA A 167 -11.43 -3.68 -3.95
CA ALA A 167 -10.97 -4.38 -5.13
C ALA A 167 -11.13 -3.51 -6.38
N THR A 168 -10.39 -3.82 -7.44
CA THR A 168 -10.58 -3.21 -8.75
C THR A 168 -11.62 -3.98 -9.55
N ASP A 169 -12.53 -3.28 -10.20
CA ASP A 169 -13.54 -3.84 -11.09
C ASP A 169 -13.36 -3.25 -12.49
N TYR A 170 -12.96 -4.10 -13.43
CA TYR A 170 -12.75 -3.76 -14.83
C TYR A 170 -13.88 -4.24 -15.75
N SER A 171 -14.98 -4.78 -15.21
CA SER A 171 -16.09 -5.34 -15.99
C SER A 171 -16.74 -4.35 -16.97
N TRP A 172 -16.58 -3.05 -16.73
CA TRP A 172 -17.08 -1.99 -17.60
C TRP A 172 -16.21 -1.75 -18.86
N LEU A 173 -14.98 -2.25 -18.89
CA LEU A 173 -14.05 -2.07 -20.01
C LEU A 173 -14.05 -3.33 -20.90
N GLU A 174 -14.83 -3.28 -21.98
CA GLU A 174 -15.00 -4.41 -22.92
C GLU A 174 -13.84 -4.48 -23.94
N VAL A 175 -12.66 -4.94 -23.50
CA VAL A 175 -11.44 -5.07 -24.32
C VAL A 175 -10.66 -6.34 -23.97
N ASP A 176 -9.79 -6.80 -24.88
CA ASP A 176 -8.91 -7.96 -24.67
C ASP A 176 -7.60 -7.55 -23.96
N ALA A 177 -7.72 -7.00 -22.75
CA ALA A 177 -6.63 -6.41 -21.98
C ALA A 177 -6.39 -7.06 -20.61
N PHE A 178 -6.99 -8.22 -20.33
CA PHE A 178 -7.00 -8.82 -19.00
C PHE A 178 -6.54 -10.28 -19.02
N ASP A 179 -5.88 -10.70 -17.94
CA ASP A 179 -5.51 -12.09 -17.71
C ASP A 179 -6.72 -12.96 -17.27
N GLU A 180 -6.50 -14.26 -17.11
CA GLU A 180 -7.52 -15.22 -16.66
C GLU A 180 -8.13 -14.89 -15.28
N HIS A 181 -7.49 -14.00 -14.52
CA HIS A 181 -7.94 -13.55 -13.20
C HIS A 181 -8.59 -12.15 -13.25
N GLY A 182 -8.82 -11.60 -14.45
CA GLY A 182 -9.41 -10.28 -14.65
C GLY A 182 -8.48 -9.12 -14.29
N ARG A 183 -7.16 -9.36 -14.17
CA ARG A 183 -6.18 -8.32 -13.90
C ARG A 183 -5.63 -7.77 -15.21
N PRO A 184 -5.29 -6.47 -15.29
CA PRO A 184 -4.68 -5.89 -16.48
C PRO A 184 -3.44 -6.67 -16.94
N ASP A 185 -3.50 -7.21 -18.16
CA ASP A 185 -2.33 -7.74 -18.86
C ASP A 185 -1.57 -6.56 -19.49
N GLN A 186 -0.47 -6.19 -18.84
CA GLN A 186 0.28 -5.00 -19.18
C GLN A 186 1.77 -5.15 -18.84
N ARG A 187 2.58 -4.33 -19.52
CA ARG A 187 3.98 -4.10 -19.14
C ARG A 187 4.23 -2.61 -18.92
N ARG A 188 4.49 -2.22 -17.68
CA ARG A 188 4.71 -0.82 -17.26
C ARG A 188 3.61 0.14 -17.70
N GLY A 189 2.36 -0.32 -17.63
CA GLY A 189 1.16 0.45 -17.97
C GLY A 189 0.74 0.35 -19.44
N VAL A 190 1.51 -0.29 -20.31
CA VAL A 190 1.12 -0.53 -21.70
C VAL A 190 0.42 -1.89 -21.77
N SER A 191 -0.85 -1.88 -22.18
CA SER A 191 -1.66 -3.10 -22.31
C SER A 191 -1.23 -3.96 -23.51
N SER A 192 -1.61 -5.24 -23.50
CA SER A 192 -1.67 -6.10 -24.68
C SER A 192 -2.61 -5.55 -25.77
N GLU A 193 -3.72 -4.92 -25.38
CA GLU A 193 -4.65 -4.26 -26.32
C GLU A 193 -4.13 -2.87 -26.73
N PRO A 194 -3.90 -2.61 -28.04
CA PRO A 194 -3.42 -1.32 -28.52
C PRO A 194 -4.35 -0.16 -28.18
N GLY A 195 -3.79 0.89 -27.58
CA GLY A 195 -4.55 2.10 -27.22
C GLY A 195 -5.16 2.06 -25.82
N VAL A 196 -5.05 0.92 -25.11
CA VAL A 196 -5.41 0.80 -23.69
C VAL A 196 -4.15 0.91 -22.83
N TYR A 197 -4.24 1.71 -21.76
CA TYR A 197 -3.14 1.95 -20.84
C TYR A 197 -3.64 1.96 -19.39
N PHE A 198 -2.80 1.45 -18.49
CA PHE A 198 -3.09 1.37 -17.07
C PHE A 198 -2.10 2.21 -16.28
N LEU A 199 -2.58 2.89 -15.24
CA LEU A 199 -1.78 3.76 -14.39
C LEU A 199 -2.24 3.62 -12.94
N GLY A 200 -1.31 3.78 -12.00
CA GLY A 200 -1.62 3.75 -10.57
C GLY A 200 -1.82 2.34 -9.99
N LEU A 201 -1.54 1.28 -10.76
CA LEU A 201 -1.56 -0.08 -10.25
C LEU A 201 -0.46 -0.28 -9.20
N PRO A 202 -0.71 -1.05 -8.12
CA PRO A 202 0.34 -1.48 -7.21
C PRO A 202 1.47 -2.16 -7.98
N TRP A 203 2.72 -1.77 -7.69
CA TRP A 203 3.90 -2.35 -8.33
C TRP A 203 3.89 -2.31 -9.88
N LEU A 204 3.24 -1.31 -10.50
CA LEU A 204 3.14 -1.21 -11.97
C LEU A 204 4.51 -1.24 -12.68
N SER A 205 5.39 -0.32 -12.30
CA SER A 205 6.82 -0.37 -12.66
C SER A 205 7.71 -0.42 -11.43
N ARG A 206 7.21 0.02 -10.28
CA ARG A 206 7.95 0.15 -9.04
C ARG A 206 7.01 0.17 -7.84
N ARG A 207 7.54 0.00 -6.62
CA ARG A 207 6.78 0.11 -5.38
C ARG A 207 5.94 1.40 -5.28
N GLY A 208 6.51 2.53 -5.72
CA GLY A 208 5.87 3.84 -5.68
C GLY A 208 4.71 4.06 -6.68
N SER A 209 4.45 3.13 -7.61
CA SER A 209 3.53 3.33 -8.73
C SER A 209 2.09 3.69 -8.35
N SER A 210 1.57 3.12 -7.27
CA SER A 210 0.20 3.39 -6.79
C SER A 210 0.10 4.59 -5.85
N PHE A 211 1.21 5.27 -5.55
CA PHE A 211 1.25 6.41 -4.66
C PHE A 211 1.34 7.72 -5.45
N ILE A 212 0.71 8.78 -4.96
CA ILE A 212 0.82 10.15 -5.54
C ILE A 212 2.29 10.56 -5.69
N TRP A 213 3.16 10.13 -4.77
CA TRP A 213 4.59 10.39 -4.81
C TRP A 213 5.30 9.80 -6.05
N GLY A 214 4.89 8.61 -6.52
CA GLY A 214 5.62 7.84 -7.52
C GLY A 214 4.93 7.67 -8.87
N VAL A 215 3.59 7.80 -8.92
CA VAL A 215 2.78 7.54 -10.14
C VAL A 215 3.20 8.36 -11.35
N TRP A 216 3.77 9.55 -11.13
CA TRP A 216 4.20 10.45 -12.21
C TRP A 216 5.25 9.84 -13.13
N HIS A 217 6.09 8.93 -12.62
CA HIS A 217 7.08 8.26 -13.45
C HIS A 217 6.43 7.34 -14.50
N ASP A 218 5.39 6.61 -14.09
CA ASP A 218 4.62 5.74 -14.98
C ASP A 218 3.79 6.56 -15.94
N ALA A 219 3.19 7.66 -15.46
CA ALA A 219 2.43 8.58 -16.29
C ALA A 219 3.30 9.15 -17.43
N ARG A 220 4.53 9.55 -17.11
CA ARG A 220 5.50 10.03 -18.11
C ARG A 220 5.84 8.95 -19.12
N TYR A 221 6.14 7.74 -18.67
CA TYR A 221 6.47 6.62 -19.55
C TYR A 221 5.32 6.31 -20.52
N VAL A 222 4.09 6.21 -20.00
CA VAL A 222 2.89 5.95 -20.82
C VAL A 222 2.64 7.08 -21.81
N ALA A 223 2.77 8.35 -21.38
CA ALA A 223 2.61 9.50 -22.27
C ALA A 223 3.64 9.51 -23.42
N ASP A 224 4.92 9.26 -23.12
CA ASP A 224 5.98 9.19 -24.12
C ASP A 224 5.73 8.05 -25.12
N HIS A 225 5.24 6.90 -24.63
CA HIS A 225 4.84 5.77 -25.47
C HIS A 225 3.68 6.14 -26.41
N ILE A 226 2.61 6.77 -25.87
CA ILE A 226 1.46 7.21 -26.67
C ILE A 226 1.89 8.19 -27.76
N ALA A 227 2.74 9.17 -27.43
CA ALA A 227 3.24 10.15 -28.38
C ALA A 227 4.04 9.49 -29.51
N THR A 228 4.89 8.51 -29.16
CA THR A 228 5.67 7.73 -30.13
C THR A 228 4.76 6.95 -31.08
N GLN A 229 3.76 6.24 -30.56
CA GLN A 229 2.81 5.48 -31.39
C GLN A 229 2.01 6.39 -32.34
N ARG A 230 1.55 7.55 -31.85
CA ARG A 230 0.89 8.55 -32.70
C ARG A 230 1.79 9.07 -33.80
N GLY A 231 3.09 9.25 -33.52
CA GLY A 231 4.09 9.61 -34.53
C GLY A 231 4.17 8.58 -35.66
N TYR A 232 4.22 7.28 -35.33
CA TYR A 232 4.23 6.21 -36.34
C TYR A 232 2.94 6.16 -37.17
N LEU A 233 1.77 6.32 -36.53
CA LEU A 233 0.48 6.33 -37.23
C LEU A 233 0.33 7.53 -38.18
N ALA A 234 0.82 8.71 -37.77
CA ALA A 234 0.83 9.90 -38.61
C ALA A 234 1.75 9.74 -39.83
N TYR A 235 2.90 9.08 -39.67
CA TYR A 235 3.86 8.85 -40.76
C TYR A 235 3.25 8.07 -41.94
N GLY A 236 2.33 7.13 -41.69
CA GLY A 236 1.69 6.31 -42.73
C GLY A 236 0.50 6.95 -43.46
N THR A 237 0.01 8.11 -43.03
CA THR A 237 -1.19 8.76 -43.61
C THR A 237 -0.87 9.94 -44.53
N GLY A 238 0.40 10.35 -44.62
CA GLY A 238 0.80 11.60 -45.27
C GLY A 238 1.76 11.51 -46.45
N ASP A 239 2.42 10.37 -46.73
CA ASP A 239 3.46 10.34 -47.77
C ASP A 239 3.54 9.01 -48.54
N ARG A 240 2.88 8.97 -49.71
CA ARG A 240 3.37 8.22 -50.87
C ARG A 240 3.69 9.23 -51.98
N PRO A 241 4.92 9.72 -52.09
CA PRO A 241 5.36 10.40 -53.30
C PRO A 241 5.63 9.32 -54.36
N GLY A 242 4.71 9.13 -55.31
CA GLY A 242 5.01 8.39 -56.55
C GLY A 242 3.96 7.40 -57.08
N ALA A 243 2.67 7.75 -57.09
CA ALA A 243 1.73 7.09 -58.02
C ALA A 243 1.61 7.96 -59.29
N ALA A 244 2.50 7.72 -60.27
CA ALA A 244 2.37 8.32 -61.59
C ALA A 244 1.18 7.70 -62.36
N PRO A 245 0.45 8.47 -63.18
CA PRO A 245 -0.67 7.95 -63.94
C PRO A 245 -0.18 7.05 -65.08
N THR A 246 -0.62 5.80 -65.09
CA THR A 246 -0.39 4.85 -66.19
C THR A 246 -1.16 5.29 -67.42
N ALA A 247 -0.49 5.96 -68.36
CA ALA A 247 -0.98 6.16 -69.72
C ALA A 247 -0.33 5.13 -70.64
N TRP A 248 -1.06 4.06 -70.98
CA TRP A 248 -0.69 3.17 -72.07
C TRP A 248 -1.30 3.74 -73.35
N LYS A 249 -0.45 4.11 -74.32
CA LYS A 249 -0.85 4.45 -75.69
C LYS A 249 -1.01 3.16 -76.50
N ASN A 250 -2.04 3.17 -77.35
CA ASN A 250 -2.41 2.17 -78.36
C ASN A 250 -1.23 1.66 -79.20
#